data_AF-A0AAI9TZH0-F1
#
_entry.id   AF-A0AAI9TZH0-F1
#
_cell.length_a   1.000
_cell.length_b   1.000
_cell.length_c   1.000
_cell.angle_alpha   90.00
_cell.angle_beta   90.00
_cell.angle_gamma   90.00
#
_symmetry.space_group_name_H-M   'P 1'
#
loop_
_entity.id
_entity.type
_entity.pdbx_description
1 polymer ?
#
loop_
_entity_poly.entity_id
_entity_poly.type
_entity_poly.pdbx_seq_one_letter_code
_entity_poly.pdbx_strand_id
1 'polypeptide(L)'
;MSGFEIAGAVLGGFPILLNCIEYYHGALEPMDNWWHFRGYLIEFVDDIRHQNMKYHDNLIRLLDPIIPDNESLTALIGDPTDLRWKDGSLEDHLKDRFPSELDRFLRTIERMRDVMLELYEILQIQDGEVRISGFR
;
A
#
# COMPACT_ATOMS: atom_id res chain seq x y z
N MET A 1 11.17 -12.08 2.93
CA MET A 1 9.71 -12.02 3.09
C MET A 1 9.12 -13.18 2.28
N SER A 2 8.10 -13.88 2.78
CA SER A 2 7.31 -14.78 1.92
C SER A 2 6.63 -13.95 0.81
N GLY A 3 6.17 -14.58 -0.27
CA GLY A 3 5.52 -13.84 -1.36
C GLY A 3 4.29 -13.08 -0.86
N PHE A 4 3.56 -13.67 0.07
CA PHE A 4 2.32 -13.09 0.61
C PHE A 4 2.53 -12.06 1.73
N GLU A 5 3.68 -12.04 2.41
CA GLU A 5 4.04 -10.99 3.37
C GLU A 5 4.11 -9.60 2.72
N ILE A 6 4.51 -9.56 1.44
CA ILE A 6 4.56 -8.32 0.65
C ILE A 6 3.16 -7.71 0.52
N ALA A 7 2.11 -8.54 0.52
CA ALA A 7 0.77 -8.05 0.33
C ALA A 7 0.31 -7.17 1.51
N GLY A 8 0.57 -7.62 2.74
CA GLY A 8 0.37 -6.83 3.96
C GLY A 8 1.27 -5.58 3.99
N ALA A 9 2.53 -5.69 3.57
CA ALA A 9 3.43 -4.54 3.53
C ALA A 9 2.93 -3.42 2.60
N VAL A 10 2.43 -3.77 1.40
CA VAL A 10 1.84 -2.79 0.46
C VAL A 10 0.55 -2.19 1.02
N LEU A 11 -0.32 -3.00 1.66
CA LEU A 11 -1.53 -2.50 2.34
C LEU A 11 -1.17 -1.44 3.39
N GLY A 12 -0.18 -1.74 4.23
CA GLY A 12 0.26 -0.86 5.30
C GLY A 12 0.98 0.40 4.79
N GLY A 13 1.49 0.39 3.56
CA GLY A 13 2.23 1.54 3.05
C GLY A 13 1.38 2.63 2.39
N PHE A 14 0.20 2.30 1.87
CA PHE A 14 -0.76 3.30 1.39
C PHE A 14 -1.13 4.37 2.45
N PRO A 15 -1.54 4.02 3.68
CA PRO A 15 -1.86 5.04 4.68
C PRO A 15 -0.63 5.87 5.08
N ILE A 16 0.58 5.30 5.08
CA ILE A 16 1.82 6.04 5.35
C ILE A 16 2.08 7.08 4.24
N LEU A 17 1.96 6.69 2.97
CA LEU A 17 2.07 7.63 1.83
C LEU A 17 1.07 8.77 1.95
N LEU A 18 -0.20 8.45 2.20
CA LEU A 18 -1.27 9.46 2.28
C LEU A 18 -1.03 10.42 3.45
N ASN A 19 -0.71 9.91 4.64
CA ASN A 19 -0.41 10.74 5.82
C ASN A 19 0.81 11.65 5.58
N CYS A 20 1.85 11.13 4.91
CA CYS A 20 3.03 11.92 4.56
C CYS A 20 2.68 13.06 3.60
N ILE A 21 1.88 12.79 2.57
CA ILE A 21 1.47 13.82 1.61
C ILE A 21 0.60 14.89 2.28
N GLU A 22 -0.28 14.50 3.21
CA GLU A 22 -1.05 15.45 4.04
C GLU A 22 -0.13 16.33 4.90
N TYR A 23 0.95 15.78 5.45
CA TYR A 23 1.99 16.57 6.13
C TYR A 23 2.67 17.58 5.19
N TYR A 24 3.08 17.14 3.99
CA TYR A 24 3.65 18.03 2.98
C TYR A 24 2.68 19.13 2.53
N HIS A 25 1.38 18.83 2.41
CA HIS A 25 0.36 19.83 2.14
C HIS A 25 0.38 20.94 3.20
N GLY A 26 0.31 20.58 4.49
CA GLY A 26 0.34 21.58 5.58
C GLY A 26 1.66 22.37 5.65
N ALA A 27 2.78 21.74 5.33
CA ALA A 27 4.09 22.40 5.34
C ALA A 27 4.30 23.39 4.18
N LEU A 28 3.74 23.10 3.00
CA LEU A 28 3.94 23.88 1.77
C LEU A 28 2.82 24.89 1.48
N GLU A 29 1.65 24.75 2.10
CA GLU A 29 0.52 25.67 1.95
C GLU A 29 0.87 27.15 2.15
N PRO A 30 1.77 27.54 3.08
CA PRO A 30 2.16 28.95 3.26
C PRO A 30 3.03 29.55 2.14
N MET A 31 3.49 28.75 1.17
CA MET A 31 4.38 29.25 0.11
C MET A 31 3.62 30.04 -0.96
N ASP A 32 4.17 31.16 -1.41
CA ASP A 32 3.54 32.08 -2.39
C ASP A 32 3.08 31.40 -3.70
N ASN A 33 3.76 30.31 -4.11
CA ASN A 33 3.46 29.57 -5.33
C ASN A 33 2.64 28.29 -5.11
N TRP A 34 2.14 28.04 -3.90
CA TRP A 34 1.39 26.83 -3.54
C TRP A 34 0.26 26.50 -4.52
N TRP A 35 -0.50 27.51 -4.95
CA TRP A 35 -1.63 27.35 -5.87
C TRP A 35 -1.27 26.67 -7.20
N HIS A 36 -0.04 26.89 -7.71
CA HIS A 36 0.43 26.26 -8.95
C HIS A 36 0.76 24.77 -8.75
N PHE A 37 1.16 24.38 -7.54
CA PHE A 37 1.51 22.99 -7.20
C PHE A 37 0.31 22.20 -6.66
N ARG A 38 -0.64 22.88 -6.01
CA ARG A 38 -1.81 22.27 -5.36
C ARG A 38 -2.58 21.32 -6.27
N GLY A 39 -2.78 21.67 -7.54
CA GLY A 39 -3.48 20.82 -8.50
C GLY A 39 -2.81 19.45 -8.68
N TYR A 40 -1.51 19.45 -8.94
CA TYR A 40 -0.73 18.22 -9.08
C TYR A 40 -0.71 17.37 -7.81
N LEU A 41 -0.67 18.00 -6.63
CA LEU A 41 -0.71 17.26 -5.37
C LEU A 41 -2.07 16.58 -5.15
N ILE A 42 -3.18 17.27 -5.46
CA ILE A 42 -4.52 16.69 -5.35
C ILE A 42 -4.67 15.50 -6.30
N GLU A 43 -4.26 15.66 -7.56
CA GLU A 43 -4.29 14.57 -8.55
C GLU A 43 -3.46 13.37 -8.09
N PHE A 44 -2.28 13.62 -7.54
CA PHE A 44 -1.41 12.57 -7.01
C PHE A 44 -2.04 11.82 -5.81
N VAL A 45 -2.67 12.54 -4.88
CA VAL A 45 -3.40 11.92 -3.74
C VAL A 45 -4.56 11.06 -4.24
N ASP A 46 -5.33 11.55 -5.20
CA ASP A 46 -6.46 10.82 -5.77
C ASP A 46 -5.99 9.55 -6.50
N ASP A 47 -4.87 9.62 -7.23
CA ASP A 47 -4.26 8.45 -7.86
C ASP A 47 -3.84 7.39 -6.83
N ILE A 48 -3.21 7.80 -5.72
CA ILE A 48 -2.83 6.86 -4.65
C ILE A 48 -4.07 6.22 -4.01
N ARG A 49 -5.11 7.01 -3.73
CA ARG A 49 -6.38 6.49 -3.19
C ARG A 49 -7.03 5.48 -4.14
N HIS A 50 -7.02 5.78 -5.44
CA HIS A 50 -7.54 4.87 -6.47
C HIS A 50 -6.76 3.56 -6.55
N GLN A 51 -5.42 3.62 -6.48
CA GLN A 51 -4.60 2.41 -6.43
C GLN A 51 -4.85 1.60 -5.16
N ASN A 52 -5.03 2.26 -4.01
CA ASN A 52 -5.38 1.59 -2.75
C ASN A 52 -6.72 0.85 -2.85
N MET A 53 -7.76 1.51 -3.39
CA MET A 53 -9.08 0.89 -3.61
C MET A 53 -8.98 -0.33 -4.53
N LYS A 54 -8.32 -0.19 -5.68
CA LYS A 54 -8.10 -1.30 -6.61
C LYS A 54 -7.33 -2.45 -5.98
N TYR A 55 -6.32 -2.14 -5.16
CA TYR A 55 -5.52 -3.14 -4.51
C TYR A 55 -6.34 -3.93 -3.48
N HIS A 56 -7.13 -3.23 -2.67
CA HIS A 56 -8.06 -3.81 -1.71
C HIS A 56 -9.08 -4.74 -2.40
N ASP A 57 -9.71 -4.29 -3.49
CA ASP A 57 -10.67 -5.10 -4.24
C ASP A 57 -10.04 -6.37 -4.84
N ASN A 58 -8.81 -6.25 -5.37
CA ASN A 58 -8.08 -7.40 -5.90
C ASN A 58 -7.72 -8.40 -4.80
N LEU A 59 -7.33 -7.92 -3.61
CA LEU A 59 -7.06 -8.77 -2.45
C LEU A 59 -8.32 -9.49 -1.97
N ILE A 60 -9.45 -8.79 -1.82
CA ILE A 60 -10.74 -9.42 -1.50
C ILE A 60 -11.02 -10.55 -2.48
N ARG A 61 -10.95 -10.25 -3.78
CA ARG A 61 -11.27 -11.25 -4.81
C ARG A 61 -10.33 -12.46 -4.81
N LEU A 62 -9.05 -12.25 -4.50
CA LEU A 62 -8.06 -13.32 -4.42
C LEU A 62 -8.26 -14.20 -3.19
N LEU A 63 -8.62 -13.59 -2.06
CA LEU A 63 -8.67 -14.21 -0.74
C LEU A 63 -10.04 -14.81 -0.38
N ASP A 64 -11.12 -14.22 -0.87
CA ASP A 64 -12.50 -14.70 -0.67
C ASP A 64 -12.66 -16.22 -0.92
N PRO A 65 -12.03 -16.83 -1.94
CA PRO A 65 -12.19 -18.26 -2.17
C PRO A 65 -11.49 -19.16 -1.13
N ILE A 66 -10.51 -18.65 -0.38
CA ILE A 66 -9.69 -19.45 0.55
C ILE A 66 -9.90 -19.08 2.02
N ILE A 67 -10.54 -17.95 2.30
CA ILE A 67 -10.90 -17.54 3.66
C ILE A 67 -12.36 -17.94 3.91
N PRO A 68 -12.65 -18.65 5.03
CA PRO A 68 -13.93 -19.31 5.22
C PRO A 68 -15.12 -18.36 5.40
N ASP A 69 -14.89 -17.12 5.82
CA ASP A 69 -15.94 -16.16 6.13
C ASP A 69 -15.50 -14.70 5.89
N ASN A 70 -16.49 -13.84 5.67
CA ASN A 70 -16.26 -12.42 5.34
C ASN A 70 -15.70 -11.59 6.51
N GLU A 71 -15.95 -12.00 7.77
CA GLU A 71 -15.40 -11.31 8.94
C GLU A 71 -13.89 -11.53 9.02
N SER A 72 -13.45 -12.79 8.90
CA SER A 72 -12.04 -13.18 8.82
C SER A 72 -11.30 -12.49 7.66
N LEU A 73 -11.95 -12.37 6.50
CA LEU A 73 -11.40 -11.70 5.32
C LEU A 73 -11.23 -10.19 5.56
N THR A 74 -12.28 -9.54 6.06
CA THR A 74 -12.28 -8.12 6.38
C THR A 74 -11.23 -7.81 7.46
N ALA A 75 -11.13 -8.65 8.49
CA ALA A 75 -10.13 -8.51 9.54
C ALA A 75 -8.70 -8.62 8.99
N LEU A 76 -8.45 -9.56 8.06
CA LEU A 76 -7.13 -9.73 7.46
C LEU A 76 -6.72 -8.50 6.64
N ILE A 77 -7.61 -8.05 5.75
CA ILE A 77 -7.32 -6.93 4.87
C ILE A 77 -7.25 -5.60 5.65
N GLY A 78 -8.04 -5.48 6.73
CA GLY A 78 -8.04 -4.32 7.61
C GLY A 78 -6.83 -4.24 8.54
N ASP A 79 -6.10 -5.33 8.76
CA ASP A 79 -4.87 -5.36 9.55
C ASP A 79 -3.66 -5.81 8.69
N PRO A 80 -2.90 -4.86 8.13
CA PRO A 80 -1.69 -5.14 7.36
C PRO A 80 -0.59 -5.87 8.15
N THR A 81 -0.68 -5.91 9.48
CA THR A 81 0.30 -6.54 10.39
C THR A 81 -0.15 -7.90 10.90
N ASP A 82 -1.34 -8.36 10.52
CA ASP A 82 -1.88 -9.65 10.90
C ASP A 82 -0.88 -10.79 10.58
N LEU A 83 -0.70 -11.70 11.53
CA LEU A 83 0.25 -12.80 11.40
C LEU A 83 -0.07 -13.74 10.23
N ARG A 84 -1.32 -13.78 9.78
CA ARG A 84 -1.75 -14.57 8.61
C ARG A 84 -1.07 -14.13 7.32
N TRP A 85 -0.62 -12.87 7.20
CA TRP A 85 0.22 -12.44 6.06
C TRP A 85 1.56 -13.18 6.00
N LYS A 86 2.05 -13.67 7.15
CA LYS A 86 3.28 -14.45 7.28
C LYS A 86 3.04 -15.96 7.22
N ASP A 87 1.78 -16.39 7.22
CA ASP A 87 1.42 -17.80 7.17
C ASP A 87 1.59 -18.34 5.74
N GLY A 88 2.49 -19.31 5.58
CA GLY A 88 2.70 -19.98 4.30
C GLY A 88 1.46 -20.71 3.77
N SER A 89 0.52 -21.08 4.66
CA SER A 89 -0.72 -21.76 4.27
C SER A 89 -1.58 -20.95 3.31
N LEU A 90 -1.53 -19.61 3.40
CA LEU A 90 -2.27 -18.70 2.53
C LEU A 90 -1.76 -18.77 1.09
N GLU A 91 -0.44 -18.77 0.93
CA GLU A 91 0.19 -18.91 -0.38
C GLU A 91 -0.06 -20.30 -0.98
N ASP A 92 -0.02 -21.35 -0.16
CA ASP A 92 -0.26 -22.73 -0.60
C ASP A 92 -1.71 -22.92 -1.08
N HIS A 93 -2.71 -22.43 -0.32
CA HIS A 93 -4.11 -22.50 -0.74
C HIS A 93 -4.38 -21.71 -2.04
N LEU A 94 -3.69 -20.57 -2.23
CA LEU A 94 -3.79 -19.81 -3.47
C LEU A 94 -3.10 -20.50 -4.64
N LYS A 95 -1.95 -21.16 -4.43
CA LYS A 95 -1.25 -21.95 -5.46
C LYS A 95 -2.12 -23.09 -5.97
N ASP A 96 -2.77 -23.80 -5.05
CA ASP A 96 -3.63 -24.94 -5.40
C ASP A 96 -4.84 -24.50 -6.22
N ARG A 97 -5.38 -23.30 -5.95
CA ARG A 97 -6.61 -22.82 -6.57
C ARG A 97 -6.40 -21.99 -7.83
N PHE A 98 -5.33 -21.19 -7.88
CA PHE A 98 -5.07 -20.23 -8.96
C PHE A 98 -3.56 -20.13 -9.29
N PRO A 99 -2.94 -21.21 -9.78
CA PRO A 99 -1.48 -21.26 -9.97
C PRO A 99 -0.97 -20.20 -10.97
N SER A 100 -1.73 -19.91 -12.02
CA SER A 100 -1.36 -18.90 -13.03
C SER A 100 -1.54 -17.46 -12.57
N GLU A 101 -2.59 -17.21 -11.78
CA GLU A 101 -2.96 -15.88 -11.33
C GLU A 101 -2.12 -15.45 -10.13
N LEU A 102 -1.75 -16.39 -9.25
CA LEU A 102 -0.93 -16.10 -8.08
C LEU A 102 0.44 -15.55 -8.49
N ASP A 103 1.12 -16.18 -9.44
CA ASP A 103 2.42 -15.73 -9.92
C ASP A 103 2.35 -14.32 -10.55
N ARG A 104 1.28 -14.02 -11.30
CA ARG A 104 1.02 -12.67 -11.82
C ARG A 104 0.72 -11.67 -10.69
N PHE A 105 -0.03 -12.07 -9.68
CA PHE A 105 -0.36 -11.25 -8.52
C PHE A 105 0.90 -10.91 -7.72
N LEU A 106 1.71 -11.91 -7.38
CA LEU A 106 2.97 -11.76 -6.63
C LEU A 106 3.92 -10.77 -7.33
N ARG A 107 4.12 -10.90 -8.65
CA ARG A 107 4.91 -9.92 -9.41
C ARG A 107 4.32 -8.51 -9.38
N THR A 108 3.00 -8.40 -9.38
CA THR A 108 2.32 -7.10 -9.35
C THR A 108 2.53 -6.43 -8.00
N ILE A 109 2.37 -7.15 -6.89
CA ILE A 109 2.58 -6.59 -5.55
C ILE A 109 4.05 -6.30 -5.26
N GLU A 110 4.98 -7.10 -5.80
CA GLU A 110 6.42 -6.81 -5.74
C GLU A 110 6.73 -5.47 -6.42
N ARG A 111 6.22 -5.27 -7.65
CA ARG A 111 6.38 -4.00 -8.35
C ARG A 111 5.71 -2.84 -7.60
N MET A 112 4.54 -3.05 -7.00
CA MET A 112 3.89 -2.02 -6.19
C MET A 112 4.71 -1.66 -4.96
N ARG A 113 5.30 -2.65 -4.28
CA ARG A 113 6.23 -2.43 -3.17
C ARG A 113 7.43 -1.61 -3.63
N ASP A 114 8.04 -1.97 -4.75
CA ASP A 114 9.25 -1.28 -5.23
C ASP A 114 8.97 0.19 -5.54
N VAL A 115 7.86 0.48 -6.25
CA VAL A 115 7.42 1.86 -6.50
C VAL A 115 7.08 2.59 -5.19
N MET A 116 6.47 1.91 -4.23
CA MET A 116 6.14 2.50 -2.93
C MET A 116 7.40 2.85 -2.12
N LEU A 117 8.43 2.01 -2.17
CA LEU A 117 9.72 2.29 -1.54
C LEU A 117 10.44 3.46 -2.23
N GLU A 118 10.40 3.55 -3.56
CA GLU A 118 10.91 4.73 -4.29
C GLU A 118 10.17 6.01 -3.86
N LEU A 119 8.84 5.95 -3.71
CA LEU A 119 8.07 7.08 -3.20
C LEU A 119 8.44 7.44 -1.76
N TYR A 120 8.70 6.47 -0.89
CA TYR A 120 9.19 6.72 0.47
C TYR A 120 10.53 7.44 0.47
N GLU A 121 11.46 7.04 -0.40
CA GLU A 121 12.74 7.72 -0.54
C GLU A 121 12.55 9.16 -1.04
N ILE A 122 11.75 9.38 -2.08
CA ILE A 122 11.47 10.72 -2.62
C ILE A 122 10.82 11.62 -1.55
N LEU A 123 9.88 11.07 -0.80
CA LEU A 123 9.14 11.79 0.26
C LEU A 123 9.86 11.77 1.62
N GLN A 124 11.10 11.28 1.68
CA GLN A 124 11.94 11.25 2.88
C GLN A 124 11.24 10.59 4.10
N ILE A 125 10.48 9.53 3.84
CA ILE A 125 9.80 8.73 4.86
C ILE A 125 10.78 7.71 5.44
N GLN A 126 10.98 7.75 6.75
CA GLN A 126 11.77 6.76 7.51
C GLN A 126 10.98 6.33 8.74
N ASP A 127 10.92 5.02 9.00
CA ASP A 127 10.19 4.43 10.13
C ASP A 127 8.69 4.83 10.19
N GLY A 128 8.08 5.17 9.03
CA GLY A 128 6.70 5.66 8.95
C GLY A 128 6.52 7.15 9.22
N GLU A 129 7.60 7.91 9.40
CA GLU A 129 7.59 9.34 9.67
C GLU A 129 8.41 10.13 8.64
N VAL A 130 8.04 11.40 8.40
CA VAL A 130 8.80 12.29 7.50
C VAL A 130 10.02 12.85 8.24
N ARG A 131 11.23 12.59 7.74
CA ARG A 131 12.47 13.17 8.28
C ARG A 131 13.04 14.20 7.32
N ILE A 132 12.54 15.42 7.38
CA ILE A 132 13.11 16.52 6.59
C ILE A 132 14.45 16.94 7.21
N SER A 133 15.55 16.59 6.55
CA SER A 133 16.88 17.11 6.88
C SER A 133 17.05 18.51 6.26
N GLY A 134 16.53 19.53 6.96
CA GLY A 134 16.89 20.93 6.72
C GLY A 134 15.95 21.72 5.82
N PHE A 135 14.98 22.40 6.43
CA PHE A 135 14.69 23.78 6.06
C PHE A 135 15.26 24.66 7.19
N ARG A 136 16.29 25.44 6.86
CA ARG A 136 16.86 26.47 7.73
C ARG A 136 16.72 27.81 7.02
#